data_AF-A0A248LNB0-F1
#
_entry.id   AF-A0A248LNB0-F1
#
_cell.length_a   1.000
_cell.length_b   1.000
_cell.length_c   1.000
_cell.angle_alpha   90.00
_cell.angle_beta   90.00
_cell.angle_gamma   90.00
#
_symmetry.space_group_name_H-M   'P 1'
#
loop_
_entity.id
_entity.type
_entity.pdbx_description
1 polymer ?
#
loop_
_entity_poly.entity_id
_entity_poly.type
_entity_poly.pdbx_seq_one_letter_code
_entity_poly.pdbx_strand_id
1 'polypeptide(L)'
;MPGPEFSPRLYRGETAFHDPCVPSVFRDGSSPIDRCFAIGKWIELSALMDHHPATHDLKQSRIGDLSFDLNIEAIAQHYGFRTRLMDFSRSKDVAMFFATCKYDPRTDSYAPMRNGEAVLYTVDLKGLIDHRKGDASFLPLGLEPLPRPEAQRALAVRMNPGESLNDMPWISRQELEVTHELSQRYFDMFDGGAKLFPSNPFDDQVRAIRQTKRLPLEALAFGMEQGLIPHHPEGINGARNALLLAGYEVEPCPMSVQPETVKGALDEWEHKKSDYFSRIRVRGVADHVIVN
;
A
#
# COMPACT_ATOMS: atom_id res chain seq x y z
N MET A 1 -7.75 -8.42 -15.27
CA MET A 1 -6.67 -9.07 -14.49
C MET A 1 -5.40 -9.12 -15.35
N PRO A 2 -4.38 -8.30 -15.08
CA PRO A 2 -3.20 -8.22 -15.95
C PRO A 2 -2.13 -9.23 -15.53
N GLY A 3 -1.86 -10.21 -16.39
CA GLY A 3 -0.78 -11.22 -16.27
C GLY A 3 -1.11 -12.51 -17.04
N PRO A 4 -0.15 -13.16 -17.72
CA PRO A 4 -0.40 -14.35 -18.56
C PRO A 4 -0.62 -15.66 -17.77
N GLU A 5 -0.29 -15.70 -16.48
CA GLU A 5 -0.49 -16.89 -15.63
C GLU A 5 -1.44 -16.57 -14.47
N PHE A 6 -2.61 -17.21 -14.50
CA PHE A 6 -3.56 -17.17 -13.39
C PHE A 6 -3.05 -18.08 -12.28
N SER A 7 -2.23 -17.56 -11.37
CA SER A 7 -2.11 -18.16 -10.05
C SER A 7 -3.31 -17.66 -9.22
N PRO A 8 -4.26 -18.51 -8.83
CA PRO A 8 -5.35 -18.13 -7.92
C PRO A 8 -4.86 -17.90 -6.48
N ARG A 9 -3.55 -17.91 -6.26
CA ARG A 9 -2.92 -17.84 -4.95
C ARG A 9 -2.24 -16.51 -4.78
N LEU A 10 -2.45 -15.91 -3.61
CA LEU A 10 -1.69 -14.76 -3.14
C LEU A 10 -0.80 -15.19 -1.99
N TYR A 11 0.34 -14.54 -1.84
CA TYR A 11 1.37 -14.92 -0.89
C TYR A 11 1.73 -13.74 -0.01
N ARG A 12 2.02 -14.00 1.26
CA ARG A 12 2.58 -13.03 2.19
C ARG A 12 3.66 -13.71 3.01
N GLY A 13 4.84 -13.09 3.08
CA GLY A 13 5.95 -13.58 3.85
C GLY A 13 6.23 -12.69 5.04
N GLU A 14 6.50 -13.29 6.19
CA GLU A 14 6.92 -12.60 7.40
C GLU A 14 8.12 -13.30 8.02
N THR A 15 9.05 -12.52 8.58
CA THR A 15 10.26 -13.02 9.27
C THR A 15 9.98 -13.61 10.66
N ALA A 16 8.72 -13.66 11.07
CA ALA A 16 8.27 -14.28 12.32
C ALA A 16 6.76 -14.56 12.26
N PHE A 17 6.30 -15.48 13.10
CA PHE A 17 4.88 -15.63 13.38
C PHE A 17 4.42 -14.54 14.35
N HIS A 18 3.31 -13.89 14.04
CA HIS A 18 2.70 -12.85 14.86
C HIS A 18 1.30 -13.27 15.26
N ASP A 19 0.99 -13.20 16.55
CA ASP A 19 -0.34 -13.50 17.08
C ASP A 19 -0.77 -12.44 18.12
N PRO A 20 -1.79 -11.62 17.82
CA PRO A 20 -2.56 -11.60 16.58
C PRO A 20 -1.77 -10.99 15.40
N CYS A 21 -1.94 -11.53 14.20
CA CYS A 21 -1.44 -10.92 12.96
C CYS A 21 -2.41 -9.83 12.48
N VAL A 22 -2.08 -8.56 12.67
CA VAL A 22 -2.96 -7.41 12.39
C VAL A 22 -2.26 -6.31 11.57
N PRO A 23 -3.02 -5.48 10.82
CA PRO A 23 -2.48 -4.31 10.12
C PRO A 23 -1.76 -3.31 11.04
N SER A 24 -0.87 -2.53 10.45
CA SER A 24 -0.01 -1.57 11.15
C SER A 24 -0.78 -0.50 11.95
N VAL A 25 -2.00 -0.14 11.55
CA VAL A 25 -2.83 0.82 12.29
C VAL A 25 -3.48 0.24 13.56
N PHE A 26 -3.48 -1.08 13.74
CA PHE A 26 -4.05 -1.78 14.92
C PHE A 26 -2.99 -2.36 15.86
N ARG A 27 -1.70 -2.23 15.52
CA ARG A 27 -0.56 -2.66 16.36
C ARG A 27 -0.31 -1.68 17.51
N ASP A 28 0.40 -2.17 18.53
CA ASP A 28 1.04 -1.37 19.59
C ASP A 28 0.07 -0.49 20.39
N GLY A 29 -1.17 -0.94 20.61
CA GLY A 29 -2.15 -0.19 21.39
C GLY A 29 -2.65 1.09 20.71
N SER A 30 -2.50 1.20 19.38
CA SER A 30 -2.99 2.32 18.57
C SER A 30 -4.41 2.75 18.94
N SER A 31 -4.53 3.99 19.38
CA SER A 31 -5.77 4.60 19.82
C SER A 31 -6.64 5.06 18.63
N PRO A 32 -7.92 5.37 18.84
CA PRO A 32 -8.74 5.99 17.81
C PRO A 32 -8.13 7.27 17.22
N ILE A 33 -7.45 8.07 18.05
CA ILE A 33 -6.84 9.33 17.60
C ILE A 33 -5.61 9.10 16.72
N ASP A 34 -4.81 8.06 17.01
CA ASP A 34 -3.67 7.65 16.15
C ASP A 34 -4.16 7.17 14.78
N ARG A 35 -5.34 6.54 14.72
CA ARG A 35 -5.98 6.14 13.46
C ARG A 35 -6.44 7.35 12.65
N CYS A 36 -7.02 8.36 13.29
CA CYS A 36 -7.37 9.61 12.62
C CYS A 36 -6.12 10.28 12.04
N PHE A 37 -5.04 10.34 12.82
CA PHE A 37 -3.76 10.84 12.35
C PHE A 37 -3.26 10.07 11.11
N ALA A 38 -3.24 8.73 11.18
CA ALA A 38 -2.80 7.89 10.06
C ALA A 38 -3.60 8.16 8.77
N ILE A 39 -4.93 8.25 8.86
CA ILE A 39 -5.80 8.57 7.72
C ILE A 39 -5.45 9.95 7.14
N GLY A 40 -5.27 10.95 8.01
CA GLY A 40 -4.84 12.28 7.61
C GLY A 40 -3.50 12.28 6.85
N LYS A 41 -2.56 11.41 7.23
CA LYS A 41 -1.27 11.26 6.53
C LYS A 41 -1.43 10.69 5.11
N TRP A 42 -2.41 9.81 4.88
CA TRP A 42 -2.68 9.32 3.52
C TRP A 42 -3.35 10.41 2.67
N ILE A 43 -4.17 11.26 3.28
CA ILE A 43 -4.76 12.42 2.58
C ILE A 43 -3.67 13.43 2.19
N GLU A 44 -2.71 13.70 3.09
CA GLU A 44 -1.54 14.52 2.77
C GLU A 44 -0.70 13.88 1.64
N LEU A 45 -0.52 12.55 1.65
CA LEU A 45 0.08 11.84 0.53
C LEU A 45 -0.74 12.00 -0.76
N SER A 46 -2.08 11.97 -0.69
CA SER A 46 -2.95 12.20 -1.86
C SER A 46 -2.69 13.56 -2.49
N ALA A 47 -2.61 14.60 -1.66
CA ALA A 47 -2.34 15.95 -2.12
C ALA A 47 -0.95 16.05 -2.77
N LEU A 48 0.06 15.35 -2.23
CA LEU A 48 1.37 15.24 -2.86
C LEU A 48 1.27 14.57 -4.24
N MET A 49 0.52 13.47 -4.32
CA MET A 49 0.36 12.69 -5.55
C MET A 49 -0.37 13.42 -6.67
N ASP A 50 -1.17 14.43 -6.36
CA ASP A 50 -1.81 15.29 -7.37
C ASP A 50 -0.79 16.12 -8.18
N HIS A 51 0.44 16.27 -7.68
CA HIS A 51 1.54 16.91 -8.42
C HIS A 51 2.35 15.93 -9.29
N HIS A 52 2.08 14.62 -9.22
CA HIS A 52 2.80 13.64 -10.02
C HIS A 52 2.21 13.57 -11.45
N PRO A 53 3.02 13.65 -12.52
CA PRO A 53 2.52 13.71 -13.90
C PRO A 53 1.71 12.47 -14.30
N ALA A 54 2.12 11.27 -13.85
CA ALA A 54 1.34 10.05 -14.08
C ALA A 54 -0.06 10.09 -13.46
N THR A 55 -0.24 10.74 -12.29
CA THR A 55 -1.56 10.90 -11.67
C THR A 55 -2.50 11.70 -12.55
N HIS A 56 -2.00 12.78 -13.15
CA HIS A 56 -2.77 13.63 -14.06
C HIS A 56 -3.24 12.86 -15.29
N ASP A 57 -2.32 12.18 -15.99
CA ASP A 57 -2.65 11.41 -17.19
C ASP A 57 -3.63 10.27 -16.90
N LEU A 58 -3.46 9.58 -15.77
CA LEU A 58 -4.37 8.52 -15.34
C LEU A 58 -5.78 9.07 -15.06
N LYS A 59 -5.91 10.11 -14.24
CA LYS A 59 -7.21 10.70 -13.91
C LYS A 59 -7.95 11.26 -15.13
N GLN A 60 -7.22 11.66 -16.18
CA GLN A 60 -7.81 12.09 -17.46
C GLN A 60 -8.18 10.92 -18.39
N SER A 61 -7.60 9.74 -18.17
CA SER A 61 -7.85 8.56 -19.00
C SER A 61 -9.22 7.97 -18.70
N ARG A 62 -9.86 7.42 -19.74
CA ARG A 62 -11.19 6.79 -19.64
C ARG A 62 -11.24 5.50 -20.44
N ILE A 63 -12.07 4.56 -19.97
CA ILE A 63 -12.45 3.35 -20.70
C ILE A 63 -13.97 3.32 -20.74
N GLY A 64 -14.56 3.72 -21.88
CA GLY A 64 -16.00 3.99 -21.96
C GLY A 64 -16.38 5.07 -20.95
N ASP A 65 -17.40 4.81 -20.13
CA ASP A 65 -17.87 5.75 -19.11
C ASP A 65 -17.03 5.73 -17.82
N LEU A 66 -16.14 4.74 -17.66
CA LEU A 66 -15.30 4.58 -16.48
C LEU A 66 -14.07 5.49 -16.53
N SER A 67 -13.72 6.07 -15.39
CA SER A 67 -12.48 6.82 -15.16
C SER A 67 -11.53 6.05 -14.25
N PHE A 68 -10.24 6.32 -14.34
CA PHE A 68 -9.28 5.83 -13.37
C PHE A 68 -9.33 6.66 -12.09
N ASP A 69 -9.11 5.99 -10.97
CA ASP A 69 -8.93 6.60 -9.65
C ASP A 69 -7.78 5.90 -8.92
N LEU A 70 -7.22 6.57 -7.92
CA LEU A 70 -6.11 6.08 -7.13
C LEU A 70 -6.58 5.55 -5.78
N ASN A 71 -6.12 4.36 -5.41
CA ASN A 71 -6.34 3.88 -4.06
C ASN A 71 -5.26 4.40 -3.12
N ILE A 72 -5.49 5.58 -2.54
CA ILE A 72 -4.44 6.25 -1.77
C ILE A 72 -4.01 5.49 -0.51
N GLU A 73 -4.93 4.80 0.17
CA GLU A 73 -4.61 4.00 1.36
C GLU A 73 -3.65 2.86 1.00
N ALA A 74 -3.86 2.25 -0.16
CA ALA A 74 -2.99 1.23 -0.67
C ALA A 74 -1.61 1.73 -1.11
N ILE A 75 -1.56 2.85 -1.84
CA ILE A 75 -0.28 3.50 -2.14
C ILE A 75 0.46 3.78 -0.83
N ALA A 76 -0.24 4.35 0.17
CA ALA A 76 0.33 4.66 1.47
C ALA A 76 0.94 3.41 2.15
N GLN A 77 0.28 2.25 2.10
CA GLN A 77 0.79 0.99 2.64
C GLN A 77 2.17 0.61 2.05
N HIS A 78 2.33 0.69 0.73
CA HIS A 78 3.60 0.32 0.05
C HIS A 78 4.72 1.36 0.25
N TYR A 79 4.38 2.54 0.74
CA TYR A 79 5.31 3.59 1.12
C TYR A 79 5.54 3.66 2.64
N GLY A 80 5.03 2.68 3.40
CA GLY A 80 5.30 2.49 4.82
C GLY A 80 4.44 3.34 5.76
N PHE A 81 3.35 3.91 5.28
CA PHE A 81 2.36 4.55 6.14
C PHE A 81 1.60 3.48 6.92
N ARG A 82 1.13 3.81 8.12
CA ARG A 82 0.28 2.91 8.89
C ARG A 82 -1.07 2.81 8.19
N THR A 83 -1.60 1.62 7.92
CA THR A 83 -2.92 1.41 7.29
C THR A 83 -3.68 0.25 7.94
N ARG A 84 -4.94 0.07 7.55
CA ARG A 84 -5.77 -1.10 7.90
C ARG A 84 -5.65 -2.23 6.87
N LEU A 85 -4.67 -2.17 5.98
CA LEU A 85 -4.44 -3.14 4.94
C LEU A 85 -3.44 -4.21 5.40
N MET A 86 -3.70 -5.45 5.02
CA MET A 86 -2.73 -6.54 4.96
C MET A 86 -2.26 -6.70 3.53
N ASP A 87 -0.97 -6.56 3.30
CA ASP A 87 -0.36 -6.68 1.98
C ASP A 87 -0.05 -8.14 1.61
N PHE A 88 -0.27 -8.45 0.34
CA PHE A 88 0.00 -9.73 -0.32
C PHE A 88 0.67 -9.47 -1.67
N SER A 89 1.31 -10.50 -2.20
CA SER A 89 1.90 -10.51 -3.53
C SER A 89 1.35 -11.64 -4.38
N ARG A 90 1.24 -11.40 -5.69
CA ARG A 90 1.01 -12.48 -6.68
C ARG A 90 2.27 -13.30 -6.95
N SER A 91 3.41 -12.90 -6.41
CA SER A 91 4.66 -13.64 -6.54
C SER A 91 5.03 -14.27 -5.22
N LYS A 92 5.17 -15.60 -5.25
CA LYS A 92 5.76 -16.33 -4.14
C LYS A 92 7.19 -15.87 -3.87
N ASP A 93 7.97 -15.52 -4.89
CA ASP A 93 9.35 -15.04 -4.70
C ASP A 93 9.41 -13.69 -3.97
N VAL A 94 8.51 -12.76 -4.31
CA VAL A 94 8.40 -11.48 -3.57
C VAL A 94 8.01 -11.74 -2.12
N ALA A 95 7.04 -12.63 -1.87
CA ALA A 95 6.68 -13.01 -0.51
C ALA A 95 7.87 -13.66 0.22
N MET A 96 8.62 -14.55 -0.43
CA MET A 96 9.80 -15.18 0.15
C MET A 96 10.92 -14.19 0.45
N PHE A 97 11.09 -13.13 -0.34
CA PHE A 97 12.00 -12.03 0.01
C PHE A 97 11.61 -11.42 1.36
N PHE A 98 10.34 -11.04 1.54
CA PHE A 98 9.86 -10.49 2.82
C PHE A 98 9.87 -11.50 3.98
N ALA A 99 9.74 -12.80 3.68
CA ALA A 99 9.84 -13.86 4.68
C ALA A 99 11.28 -14.09 5.16
N THR A 100 12.27 -13.93 4.27
CA THR A 100 13.65 -14.39 4.50
C THR A 100 14.66 -13.27 4.61
N CYS A 101 14.32 -12.02 4.29
CA CYS A 101 15.18 -10.85 4.43
C CYS A 101 14.66 -9.93 5.53
N LYS A 102 15.55 -9.46 6.40
CA LYS A 102 15.19 -8.59 7.52
C LYS A 102 15.33 -7.13 7.14
N TYR A 103 14.29 -6.35 7.40
CA TYR A 103 14.34 -4.89 7.26
C TYR A 103 15.09 -4.25 8.44
N ASP A 104 16.02 -3.34 8.16
CA ASP A 104 16.67 -2.46 9.13
C ASP A 104 16.11 -1.04 9.01
N PRO A 105 15.30 -0.57 9.97
CA PRO A 105 14.70 0.76 9.93
C PRO A 105 15.73 1.90 10.05
N ARG A 106 16.96 1.63 10.51
CA ARG A 106 18.00 2.66 10.65
C ARG A 106 18.63 3.02 9.32
N THR A 107 18.73 2.04 8.43
CA THR A 107 19.31 2.20 7.09
C THR A 107 18.26 2.23 5.99
N ASP A 108 16.98 2.04 6.33
CA ASP A 108 15.84 1.95 5.39
C ASP A 108 16.10 0.89 4.30
N SER A 109 16.70 -0.25 4.69
CA SER A 109 17.17 -1.28 3.76
C SER A 109 16.91 -2.70 4.27
N TYR A 110 17.02 -3.68 3.39
CA TYR A 110 16.95 -5.10 3.75
C TYR A 110 18.35 -5.69 3.89
N ALA A 111 18.47 -6.76 4.68
CA ALA A 111 19.68 -7.55 4.81
C ALA A 111 19.34 -9.05 4.90
N PRO A 112 20.25 -9.92 4.42
CA PRO A 112 20.13 -11.36 4.63
C PRO A 112 20.10 -11.72 6.12
N MET A 113 19.33 -12.75 6.47
CA MET A 113 19.30 -13.37 7.79
C MET A 113 20.38 -14.44 7.88
N ARG A 114 21.05 -14.58 9.03
CA ARG A 114 22.01 -15.69 9.26
C ARG A 114 21.30 -17.01 9.50
N ASN A 115 20.25 -16.96 10.30
CA ASN A 115 19.32 -18.03 10.58
C ASN A 115 18.01 -17.41 11.10
N GLY A 116 16.94 -18.20 11.16
CA GLY A 116 15.69 -17.79 11.79
C GLY A 116 14.53 -18.66 11.36
N GLU A 117 13.34 -18.23 11.74
CA GLU A 117 12.08 -18.81 11.29
C GLU A 117 11.35 -17.79 10.44
N ALA A 118 10.48 -18.25 9.56
CA ALA A 118 9.65 -17.40 8.75
C ALA A 118 8.28 -18.04 8.56
N VAL A 119 7.29 -17.22 8.23
CA VAL A 119 5.94 -17.66 7.92
C VAL A 119 5.59 -17.25 6.51
N LEU A 120 5.20 -18.22 5.68
CA LEU A 120 4.62 -17.99 4.38
C LEU A 120 3.12 -18.26 4.45
N TYR A 121 2.33 -17.21 4.33
CA TYR A 121 0.89 -17.30 4.14
C TYR A 121 0.56 -17.49 2.66
N THR A 122 -0.42 -18.35 2.39
CA THR A 122 -1.04 -18.54 1.07
C THR A 122 -2.54 -18.34 1.19
N VAL A 123 -3.08 -17.44 0.37
CA VAL A 123 -4.50 -17.09 0.30
C VAL A 123 -5.20 -17.91 -0.78
N ASP A 124 -6.34 -18.51 -0.42
CA ASP A 124 -7.34 -18.95 -1.38
C ASP A 124 -8.17 -17.74 -1.85
N LEU A 125 -7.89 -17.26 -3.06
CA LEU A 125 -8.57 -16.09 -3.61
C LEU A 125 -10.08 -16.29 -3.75
N LYS A 126 -10.53 -17.52 -4.05
CA LYS A 126 -11.97 -17.80 -4.14
C LYS A 126 -12.61 -17.69 -2.77
N GLY A 127 -12.04 -18.36 -1.77
CA GLY A 127 -12.49 -18.28 -0.38
C GLY A 127 -12.50 -16.84 0.15
N LEU A 128 -11.49 -16.03 -0.19
CA LEU A 128 -11.44 -14.61 0.18
C LEU A 128 -12.62 -13.83 -0.42
N ILE A 129 -12.85 -13.96 -1.73
CA ILE A 129 -13.93 -13.25 -2.44
C ILE A 129 -15.30 -13.68 -1.89
N ASP A 130 -15.51 -14.99 -1.73
CA ASP A 130 -16.77 -15.55 -1.23
C ASP A 130 -17.05 -15.18 0.23
N HIS A 131 -16.01 -15.03 1.05
CA HIS A 131 -16.14 -14.65 2.45
C HIS A 131 -16.42 -13.16 2.62
N ARG A 132 -15.81 -12.30 1.78
CA ARG A 132 -15.92 -10.83 1.90
C ARG A 132 -17.08 -10.21 1.09
N LYS A 133 -17.81 -11.00 0.29
CA LYS A 133 -19.07 -10.68 -0.44
C LYS A 133 -19.35 -9.18 -0.71
N GLY A 134 -18.56 -8.58 -1.59
CA GLY A 134 -18.87 -7.25 -2.14
C GLY A 134 -18.32 -6.06 -1.35
N ASP A 135 -17.66 -6.27 -0.21
CA ASP A 135 -16.89 -5.20 0.41
C ASP A 135 -15.65 -4.89 -0.45
N ALA A 136 -15.28 -3.61 -0.51
CA ALA A 136 -13.99 -3.12 -1.04
C ALA A 136 -12.78 -3.59 -0.21
N SER A 137 -12.91 -4.75 0.45
CA SER A 137 -11.90 -5.37 1.28
C SER A 137 -10.79 -5.99 0.46
N PHE A 138 -10.92 -6.15 -0.86
CA PHE A 138 -9.87 -6.63 -1.74
C PHE A 138 -9.48 -5.54 -2.72
N LEU A 139 -8.20 -5.15 -2.68
CA LEU A 139 -7.68 -4.03 -3.46
C LEU A 139 -6.58 -4.54 -4.39
N PRO A 140 -6.80 -4.56 -5.72
CA PRO A 140 -5.75 -4.82 -6.68
C PRO A 140 -4.90 -3.57 -6.86
N LEU A 141 -3.61 -3.63 -6.49
CA LEU A 141 -2.72 -2.45 -6.40
C LEU A 141 -1.63 -2.46 -7.47
N GLY A 142 -1.87 -3.21 -8.55
CA GLY A 142 -0.84 -3.55 -9.52
C GLY A 142 -0.22 -2.34 -10.21
N LEU A 143 -1.01 -1.54 -10.94
CA LEU A 143 -0.49 -0.48 -11.82
C LEU A 143 -0.93 0.88 -11.27
N GLU A 144 -0.01 1.55 -10.58
CA GLU A 144 -0.21 2.83 -9.88
C GLU A 144 0.81 3.87 -10.37
N PRO A 145 0.58 5.19 -10.18
CA PRO A 145 1.54 6.23 -10.55
C PRO A 145 2.92 6.02 -9.93
N LEU A 146 2.93 5.51 -8.71
CA LEU A 146 4.13 5.18 -7.95
C LEU A 146 4.53 3.71 -8.19
N PRO A 147 5.83 3.41 -8.38
CA PRO A 147 6.26 2.11 -8.93
C PRO A 147 6.29 0.94 -7.93
N ARG A 148 6.29 1.18 -6.61
CA ARG A 148 6.47 0.11 -5.60
C ARG A 148 5.36 -0.95 -5.59
N PRO A 149 4.06 -0.60 -5.63
CA PRO A 149 2.98 -1.58 -5.67
C PRO A 149 3.12 -2.57 -6.83
N GLU A 150 3.51 -2.07 -8.00
CA GLU A 150 3.74 -2.90 -9.18
C GLU A 150 4.93 -3.84 -9.02
N ALA A 151 6.07 -3.28 -8.60
CA ALA A 151 7.31 -4.02 -8.38
C ALA A 151 7.12 -5.18 -7.38
N GLN A 152 6.28 -4.96 -6.36
CA GLN A 152 5.94 -5.95 -5.34
C GLN A 152 4.79 -6.88 -5.76
N ARG A 153 4.21 -6.67 -6.96
CA ARG A 153 3.05 -7.39 -7.50
C ARG A 153 1.89 -7.40 -6.50
N ALA A 154 1.65 -6.23 -5.93
CA ALA A 154 0.88 -6.03 -4.73
C ALA A 154 -0.62 -6.22 -4.89
N LEU A 155 -1.21 -6.77 -3.83
CA LEU A 155 -2.63 -6.73 -3.52
C LEU A 155 -2.79 -6.52 -2.02
N ALA A 156 -3.92 -5.96 -1.63
CA ALA A 156 -4.21 -5.76 -0.23
C ALA A 156 -5.58 -6.30 0.16
N VAL A 157 -5.68 -6.74 1.42
CA VAL A 157 -6.95 -7.00 2.08
C VAL A 157 -7.16 -6.00 3.20
N ARG A 158 -8.29 -5.27 3.19
CA ARG A 158 -8.68 -4.42 4.31
C ARG A 158 -9.17 -5.30 5.47
N MET A 159 -8.62 -5.10 6.65
CA MET A 159 -9.06 -5.78 7.88
C MET A 159 -9.85 -4.83 8.76
N ASN A 160 -10.84 -5.38 9.46
CA ASN A 160 -11.62 -4.65 10.45
C ASN A 160 -10.93 -4.65 11.82
N PRO A 161 -11.26 -3.70 12.72
CA PRO A 161 -10.80 -3.75 14.10
C PRO A 161 -11.16 -5.08 14.76
N GLY A 162 -10.18 -5.73 15.39
CA GLY A 162 -10.35 -7.02 16.06
C GLY A 162 -10.17 -8.24 15.16
N GLU A 163 -10.07 -8.09 13.83
CA GLU A 163 -9.75 -9.21 12.95
C GLU A 163 -8.24 -9.50 12.95
N SER A 164 -7.87 -10.76 13.19
CA SER A 164 -6.53 -11.26 12.86
C SER A 164 -6.52 -11.99 11.53
N LEU A 165 -5.43 -11.84 10.77
CA LEU A 165 -5.18 -12.64 9.59
C LEU A 165 -5.16 -14.13 9.90
N ASN A 166 -4.69 -14.52 11.09
CA ASN A 166 -4.57 -15.92 11.51
C ASN A 166 -5.92 -16.63 11.62
N ASP A 167 -7.00 -15.88 11.83
CA ASP A 167 -8.36 -16.40 12.04
C ASP A 167 -9.15 -16.50 10.72
N MET A 168 -8.56 -16.06 9.61
CA MET A 168 -9.25 -15.98 8.33
C MET A 168 -9.41 -17.36 7.68
N PRO A 169 -10.62 -17.78 7.28
CA PRO A 169 -10.87 -19.14 6.76
C PRO A 169 -10.26 -19.37 5.36
N TRP A 170 -9.84 -18.30 4.69
CA TRP A 170 -9.27 -18.30 3.35
C TRP A 170 -7.73 -18.27 3.36
N ILE A 171 -7.10 -18.43 4.52
CA ILE A 171 -5.65 -18.46 4.62
C ILE A 171 -5.10 -19.80 5.09
N SER A 172 -3.97 -20.16 4.52
CA SER A 172 -3.11 -21.25 4.98
C SER A 172 -1.74 -20.67 5.30
N ARG A 173 -1.04 -21.25 6.27
CA ARG A 173 0.32 -20.82 6.63
C ARG A 173 1.27 -21.99 6.64
N GLN A 174 2.52 -21.70 6.29
CA GLN A 174 3.64 -22.63 6.39
C GLN A 174 4.76 -21.94 7.17
N GLU A 175 5.20 -22.57 8.25
CA GLU A 175 6.41 -22.19 8.97
C GLU A 175 7.64 -22.77 8.24
N LEU A 176 8.70 -21.98 8.17
CA LEU A 176 9.89 -22.26 7.39
C LEU A 176 11.12 -21.97 8.25
N GLU A 177 12.09 -22.88 8.24
CA GLU A 177 13.43 -22.57 8.72
C GLU A 177 14.17 -21.75 7.66
N VAL A 178 14.77 -20.63 8.07
CA VAL A 178 15.54 -19.75 7.20
C VAL A 178 17.02 -19.99 7.46
N THR A 179 17.74 -20.46 6.44
CA THR A 179 19.20 -20.48 6.44
C THR A 179 19.76 -19.23 5.76
N HIS A 180 21.04 -18.93 6.02
CA HIS A 180 21.72 -17.84 5.33
C HIS A 180 21.71 -18.01 3.81
N GLU A 181 21.89 -19.22 3.30
CA GLU A 181 21.89 -19.50 1.86
C GLU A 181 20.53 -19.21 1.22
N LEU A 182 19.43 -19.60 1.89
CA LEU A 182 18.08 -19.32 1.42
C LEU A 182 17.80 -17.81 1.41
N SER A 183 18.17 -17.12 2.49
CA SER A 183 18.02 -15.67 2.61
C SER A 183 18.82 -14.92 1.56
N GLN A 184 20.10 -15.25 1.40
CA GLN A 184 21.00 -14.64 0.43
C GLN A 184 20.48 -14.84 -1.01
N ARG A 185 19.96 -16.03 -1.33
CA ARG A 185 19.36 -16.30 -2.66
C ARG A 185 18.25 -15.32 -2.99
N TYR A 186 17.30 -15.09 -2.07
CA TYR A 186 16.20 -14.16 -2.31
C TYR A 186 16.66 -12.71 -2.26
N PHE A 187 17.62 -12.38 -1.39
CA PHE A 187 18.25 -11.07 -1.36
C PHE A 187 18.87 -10.70 -2.71
N ASP A 188 19.68 -11.60 -3.30
CA ASP A 188 20.34 -11.40 -4.59
C ASP A 188 19.33 -11.36 -5.75
N MET A 189 18.30 -12.21 -5.70
CA MET A 189 17.25 -12.24 -6.73
C MET A 189 16.61 -10.85 -6.94
N PHE A 190 16.45 -10.08 -5.86
CA PHE A 190 15.85 -8.74 -5.87
C PHE A 190 16.86 -7.59 -5.78
N ASP A 191 18.13 -7.85 -6.08
CA ASP A 191 19.24 -6.87 -6.01
C ASP A 191 19.27 -6.13 -4.67
N GLY A 192 19.23 -6.89 -3.57
CA GLY A 192 19.18 -6.35 -2.21
C GLY A 192 17.89 -5.62 -1.86
N GLY A 193 16.84 -5.80 -2.66
CA GLY A 193 15.55 -5.12 -2.54
C GLY A 193 15.35 -3.98 -3.53
N ALA A 194 16.38 -3.54 -4.26
CA ALA A 194 16.27 -2.43 -5.22
C ALA A 194 15.21 -2.69 -6.30
N LYS A 195 15.02 -3.95 -6.71
CA LYS A 195 13.95 -4.33 -7.66
C LYS A 195 12.54 -4.18 -7.09
N LEU A 196 12.37 -4.20 -5.76
CA LEU A 196 11.07 -4.09 -5.05
C LEU A 196 10.80 -2.69 -4.51
N PHE A 197 11.84 -1.87 -4.41
CA PHE A 197 11.79 -0.48 -3.95
C PHE A 197 12.46 0.43 -4.99
N PRO A 198 11.94 0.47 -6.23
CA PRO A 198 12.47 1.37 -7.25
C PRO A 198 12.38 2.83 -6.77
N SER A 199 13.47 3.56 -7.00
CA SER A 199 13.57 4.99 -6.68
C SER A 199 12.53 5.80 -7.46
N ASN A 200 12.00 6.83 -6.84
CA ASN A 200 11.12 7.81 -7.44
C ASN A 200 11.47 9.23 -6.93
N PRO A 201 11.36 10.28 -7.76
CA PRO A 201 11.65 11.66 -7.34
C PRO A 201 10.88 12.15 -6.10
N PHE A 202 9.70 11.58 -5.82
CA PHE A 202 8.89 11.93 -4.66
C PHE A 202 9.29 11.19 -3.37
N ASP A 203 10.20 10.20 -3.41
CA ASP A 203 10.51 9.32 -2.27
C ASP A 203 10.92 10.09 -1.00
N ASP A 204 11.74 11.13 -1.13
CA ASP A 204 12.20 11.92 0.01
C ASP A 204 11.06 12.71 0.67
N GLN A 205 10.17 13.29 -0.14
CA GLN A 205 9.02 14.01 0.38
C GLN A 205 7.98 13.06 0.98
N VAL A 206 7.76 11.90 0.35
CA VAL A 206 6.92 10.83 0.91
C VAL A 206 7.48 10.36 2.26
N ARG A 207 8.80 10.18 2.37
CA ARG A 207 9.48 9.84 3.64
C ARG A 207 9.29 10.94 4.69
N ALA A 208 9.46 12.21 4.31
CA ALA A 208 9.29 13.34 5.21
C ALA A 208 7.85 13.43 5.75
N ILE A 209 6.85 13.27 4.88
CA ILE A 209 5.44 13.18 5.27
C ILE A 209 5.25 12.02 6.25
N ARG A 210 5.75 10.82 5.93
CA ARG A 210 5.58 9.63 6.78
C ARG A 210 6.16 9.80 8.20
N GLN A 211 7.32 10.46 8.32
CA GLN A 211 8.08 10.52 9.57
C GLN A 211 7.66 11.66 10.51
N THR A 212 7.09 12.75 9.97
CA THR A 212 6.67 13.88 10.80
C THR A 212 5.42 13.57 11.63
N LYS A 213 5.35 14.15 12.84
CA LYS A 213 4.15 14.16 13.70
C LYS A 213 3.16 15.28 13.33
N ARG A 214 3.50 16.09 12.32
CA ARG A 214 2.64 17.13 11.78
C ARG A 214 1.58 16.55 10.83
N LEU A 215 0.37 17.05 10.96
CA LEU A 215 -0.76 16.83 10.06
C LEU A 215 -1.30 18.19 9.58
N PRO A 216 -1.39 18.43 8.25
CA PRO A 216 -2.03 19.63 7.72
C PRO A 216 -3.49 19.73 8.16
N LEU A 217 -3.91 20.93 8.57
CA LEU A 217 -5.30 21.21 8.95
C LEU A 217 -6.27 20.90 7.80
N GLU A 218 -5.85 21.15 6.57
CA GLU A 218 -6.59 20.88 5.34
C GLU A 218 -6.85 19.38 5.16
N ALA A 219 -5.86 18.53 5.47
CA ALA A 219 -6.02 17.07 5.40
C ALA A 219 -6.98 16.54 6.47
N LEU A 220 -6.93 17.11 7.69
CA LEU A 220 -7.89 16.80 8.74
C LEU A 220 -9.31 17.21 8.34
N ALA A 221 -9.49 18.45 7.86
CA ALA A 221 -10.77 18.99 7.44
C ALA A 221 -11.39 18.17 6.30
N PHE A 222 -10.61 17.91 5.25
CA PHE A 222 -11.03 17.09 4.13
C PHE A 222 -11.40 15.67 4.57
N GLY A 223 -10.57 15.04 5.41
CA GLY A 223 -10.85 13.70 5.93
C GLY A 223 -12.16 13.61 6.70
N MET A 224 -12.49 14.64 7.48
CA MET A 224 -13.77 14.71 8.20
C MET A 224 -14.95 14.95 7.26
N GLU A 225 -14.81 15.86 6.28
CA GLU A 225 -15.84 16.17 5.28
C GLU A 225 -16.20 14.94 4.44
N GLN A 226 -15.21 14.16 4.02
CA GLN A 226 -15.40 12.94 3.23
C GLN A 226 -15.82 11.73 4.09
N GLY A 227 -15.98 11.89 5.41
CA GLY A 227 -16.33 10.81 6.32
C GLY A 227 -15.24 9.74 6.51
N LEU A 228 -14.01 10.01 6.07
CA LEU A 228 -12.85 9.12 6.27
C LEU A 228 -12.34 9.18 7.71
N ILE A 229 -12.38 10.37 8.30
CA ILE A 229 -12.09 10.62 9.71
C ILE A 229 -13.44 10.80 10.43
N PRO A 230 -13.69 10.07 11.54
CA PRO A 230 -14.92 10.20 12.29
C PRO A 230 -15.22 11.65 12.71
N HIS A 231 -16.49 12.05 12.63
CA HIS A 231 -16.93 13.35 13.08
C HIS A 231 -16.64 13.56 14.58
N HIS A 232 -16.12 14.72 14.95
CA HIS A 232 -15.91 15.12 16.33
C HIS A 232 -17.04 16.07 16.78
N PRO A 233 -17.62 15.93 17.98
CA PRO A 233 -18.75 16.75 18.43
C PRO A 233 -18.52 18.27 18.34
N GLU A 234 -17.30 18.73 18.61
CA GLU A 234 -16.89 20.14 18.49
C GLU A 234 -16.32 20.50 17.09
N GLY A 235 -16.62 19.70 16.07
CA GLY A 235 -16.14 19.88 14.70
C GLY A 235 -14.61 19.77 14.57
N ILE A 236 -14.07 20.40 13.53
CA ILE A 236 -12.64 20.35 13.18
C ILE A 236 -11.75 20.85 14.34
N ASN A 237 -12.19 21.88 15.07
CA ASN A 237 -11.42 22.42 16.20
C ASN A 237 -11.28 21.42 17.33
N GLY A 238 -12.34 20.68 17.66
CA GLY A 238 -12.25 19.62 18.66
C GLY A 238 -11.36 18.45 18.22
N ALA A 239 -11.49 18.02 16.97
CA ALA A 239 -10.62 16.98 16.40
C ALA A 239 -9.14 17.40 16.42
N ARG A 240 -8.86 18.66 16.06
CA ARG A 240 -7.54 19.28 16.16
C ARG A 240 -7.02 19.26 17.61
N ASN A 241 -7.82 19.70 18.57
CA ASN A 241 -7.43 19.71 19.98
C ASN A 241 -7.14 18.30 20.51
N ALA A 242 -7.93 17.29 20.12
CA ALA A 242 -7.68 15.90 20.49
C ALA A 242 -6.34 15.37 19.94
N LEU A 243 -5.99 15.72 18.70
CA LEU A 243 -4.69 15.39 18.10
C LEU A 243 -3.53 16.09 18.83
N LEU A 244 -3.70 17.37 19.19
CA LEU A 244 -2.70 18.12 19.96
C LEU A 244 -2.48 17.49 21.35
N LEU A 245 -3.56 17.10 22.04
CA LEU A 245 -3.48 16.41 23.34
C LEU A 245 -2.79 15.04 23.24
N ALA A 246 -2.88 14.37 22.09
CA ALA A 246 -2.18 13.12 21.81
C ALA A 246 -0.70 13.32 21.40
N GLY A 247 -0.22 14.57 21.34
CA GLY A 247 1.18 14.89 21.03
C GLY A 247 1.49 14.97 19.54
N TYR A 248 0.48 15.15 18.69
CA TYR A 248 0.64 15.50 17.27
C TYR A 248 0.60 17.01 17.06
N GLU A 249 1.07 17.46 15.90
CA GLU A 249 1.02 18.87 15.50
C GLU A 249 -0.04 19.04 14.40
N VAL A 250 -0.90 20.04 14.53
CA VAL A 250 -1.95 20.31 13.54
C VAL A 250 -2.05 21.80 13.27
N GLU A 251 -1.65 22.19 12.06
CA GLU A 251 -1.53 23.56 11.61
C GLU A 251 -1.86 23.70 10.12
N PRO A 252 -2.27 24.89 9.65
CA PRO A 252 -2.40 25.16 8.22
C PRO A 252 -1.07 24.92 7.52
N CYS A 253 -1.05 24.01 6.57
CA CYS A 253 0.14 23.71 5.78
C CYS A 253 -0.28 23.22 4.40
N PRO A 254 -0.49 24.14 3.45
CA PRO A 254 -0.78 23.78 2.07
C PRO A 254 0.32 22.88 1.49
N MET A 255 -0.08 21.90 0.68
CA MET A 255 0.87 21.03 -0.01
C MET A 255 1.73 21.87 -0.95
N SER A 256 3.04 21.68 -0.86
CA SER A 256 4.02 22.30 -1.74
C SER A 256 5.05 21.26 -2.13
N VAL A 257 5.40 21.23 -3.41
CA VAL A 257 6.36 20.28 -4.00
C VAL A 257 7.43 21.09 -4.69
N GLN A 258 8.68 20.69 -4.51
CA GLN A 258 9.79 21.40 -5.14
C GLN A 258 9.71 21.26 -6.68
N PRO A 259 9.94 22.33 -7.45
CA PRO A 259 9.89 22.28 -8.91
C PRO A 259 10.80 21.21 -9.53
N GLU A 260 11.98 20.98 -8.93
CA GLU A 260 12.92 19.94 -9.35
C GLU A 260 12.38 18.52 -9.16
N THR A 261 11.59 18.27 -8.11
CA THR A 261 10.93 16.97 -7.89
C THR A 261 9.91 16.70 -8.98
N VAL A 262 9.07 17.69 -9.30
CA VAL A 262 8.07 17.59 -10.36
C VAL A 262 8.75 17.41 -11.72
N LYS A 263 9.81 18.19 -12.00
CA LYS A 263 10.59 18.06 -13.23
C LYS A 263 11.22 16.67 -13.37
N GLY A 264 11.86 16.16 -12.31
CA GLY A 264 12.45 14.83 -12.33
C GLY A 264 11.41 13.73 -12.59
N ALA A 265 10.21 13.87 -12.00
CA ALA A 265 9.12 12.92 -12.25
C ALA A 265 8.56 13.04 -13.67
N LEU A 266 8.50 14.24 -14.24
CA LEU A 266 8.10 14.45 -15.63
C LEU A 266 9.10 13.82 -16.59
N ASP A 267 10.40 14.08 -16.38
CA ASP A 267 11.47 13.51 -17.18
C ASP A 267 11.41 11.98 -17.12
N GLU A 268 11.24 11.37 -15.94
CA GLU A 268 11.06 9.91 -15.81
C GLU A 268 9.80 9.41 -16.53
N TRP A 269 8.68 10.11 -16.35
CA TRP A 269 7.38 9.70 -16.85
C TRP A 269 7.30 9.73 -18.37
N GLU A 270 7.87 10.72 -19.04
CA GLU A 270 7.89 10.80 -20.51
C GLU A 270 8.52 9.56 -21.17
N HIS A 271 9.52 8.95 -20.50
CA HIS A 271 10.15 7.71 -21.00
C HIS A 271 9.32 6.46 -20.74
N LYS A 272 8.50 6.44 -19.68
CA LYS A 272 7.74 5.26 -19.23
C LYS A 272 6.29 5.26 -19.67
N LYS A 273 5.72 6.43 -19.97
CA LYS A 273 4.28 6.64 -20.24
C LYS A 273 3.74 5.69 -21.29
N SER A 274 4.43 5.53 -22.42
CA SER A 274 4.00 4.65 -23.52
C SER A 274 3.91 3.18 -23.07
N ASP A 275 4.94 2.67 -22.39
CA ASP A 275 4.95 1.29 -21.87
C ASP A 275 3.85 1.10 -20.80
N TYR A 276 3.74 2.05 -19.87
CA TYR A 276 2.74 2.03 -18.80
C TYR A 276 1.32 1.88 -19.36
N PHE A 277 0.92 2.74 -20.31
CA PHE A 277 -0.42 2.67 -20.91
C PHE A 277 -0.61 1.44 -21.80
N SER A 278 0.44 0.89 -22.42
CA SER A 278 0.36 -0.34 -23.22
C SER A 278 -0.07 -1.59 -22.41
N ARG A 279 0.07 -1.52 -21.08
CA ARG A 279 -0.25 -2.57 -20.13
C ARG A 279 -1.68 -2.48 -19.60
N ILE A 280 -2.34 -1.34 -19.80
CA ILE A 280 -3.77 -1.17 -19.56
C ILE A 280 -4.49 -1.78 -20.77
N ARG A 281 -5.16 -2.92 -20.55
CA ARG A 281 -5.86 -3.64 -21.62
C ARG A 281 -7.27 -3.99 -21.19
N VAL A 282 -8.22 -3.74 -22.10
CA VAL A 282 -9.58 -4.23 -21.97
C VAL A 282 -9.66 -5.62 -22.59
N ARG A 283 -10.19 -6.58 -21.84
CA ARG A 283 -10.62 -7.87 -22.39
C ARG A 283 -12.13 -7.89 -22.34
N GLY A 284 -12.78 -8.02 -23.49
CA GLY A 284 -14.20 -8.33 -23.54
C GLY A 284 -14.43 -9.70 -22.90
N VAL A 285 -15.35 -9.78 -21.95
CA VAL A 285 -15.94 -11.05 -21.53
C VAL A 285 -17.06 -11.41 -22.51
N ALA A 286 -17.21 -12.70 -22.82
CA ALA A 286 -18.11 -13.20 -23.86
C ALA A 286 -19.61 -13.11 -23.49
N ASP A 287 -19.96 -12.29 -22.50
CA ASP A 287 -21.28 -12.20 -21.91
C ASP A 287 -22.26 -11.37 -22.79
N HIS A 288 -21.76 -10.86 -23.93
CA HIS A 288 -22.53 -10.07 -24.91
C HIS A 288 -22.69 -10.76 -26.27
N VAL A 289 -22.23 -12.02 -26.43
CA VAL A 289 -22.54 -12.79 -27.63
C VAL A 289 -23.93 -13.38 -27.47
N ILE A 290 -24.95 -12.62 -27.86
CA ILE A 290 -26.25 -13.20 -28.19
C ILE A 290 -26.05 -13.96 -29.50
N VAL A 291 -25.86 -15.27 -29.40
CA VAL A 291 -25.89 -16.15 -30.56
C VAL A 291 -27.36 -16.24 -30.98
N ASN A 292 -27.71 -15.51 -32.04
CA ASN A 292 -28.99 -15.67 -32.73
C ASN A 292 -29.04 -16.99 -33.50
#